data_AF-A0A9Q1AIG2-F1
#
_entry.id   AF-A0A9Q1AIG2-F1
#
_cell.length_a   1.000
_cell.length_b   1.000
_cell.length_c   1.000
_cell.angle_alpha   90.00
_cell.angle_beta   90.00
_cell.angle_gamma   90.00
#
_symmetry.space_group_name_H-M   'P 1'
#
loop_
_entity.id
_entity.type
_entity.pdbx_description
1 polymer ?
#
loop_
_entity_poly.entity_id
_entity_poly.type
_entity_poly.pdbx_seq_one_letter_code
_entity_poly.pdbx_strand_id
1 'polypeptide(L)'
;MSTAQRKEEAEEKGDKWHCKERPRGGFSRRFRLPENAKIDEIKASMHDGVLVVTVPKDELKTKPKSKAVEISGDDGEKHVSKGLGRFICCKA
;
A
#
# COMPACT_ATOMS: atom_id res chain seq x y z
N MET A 1 11.51 -6.94 -10.43
CA MET A 1 10.34 -7.69 -10.96
C MET A 1 10.19 -8.92 -10.09
N SER A 2 9.10 -9.06 -9.33
CA SER A 2 8.89 -10.26 -8.49
C SER A 2 8.16 -11.31 -9.33
N THR A 3 8.84 -12.43 -9.61
CA THR A 3 8.28 -13.57 -10.32
C THR A 3 8.02 -14.70 -9.33
N ALA A 4 6.93 -15.42 -9.51
CA ALA A 4 6.62 -16.60 -8.72
C ALA A 4 5.73 -17.55 -9.53
N GLN A 5 5.81 -18.83 -9.21
CA GLN A 5 5.06 -19.88 -9.89
C GLN A 5 4.44 -20.81 -8.87
N ARG A 6 3.13 -21.02 -8.98
CA ARG A 6 2.42 -22.06 -8.23
C ARG A 6 2.35 -23.31 -9.11
N LYS A 7 3.20 -24.30 -8.81
CA LYS A 7 3.27 -25.56 -9.56
C LYS A 7 2.06 -26.44 -9.28
N GLU A 8 1.73 -27.25 -10.27
CA GLU A 8 0.79 -28.35 -10.19
C GLU A 8 1.47 -29.53 -9.50
N GLU A 9 0.86 -30.05 -8.44
CA GLU A 9 1.23 -31.36 -7.89
C GLU A 9 0.80 -32.43 -8.90
N ALA A 10 1.67 -33.41 -9.15
CA ALA A 10 1.39 -34.50 -10.08
C ALA A 10 0.21 -35.33 -9.55
N GLU A 11 -0.81 -35.52 -10.39
CA GLU A 11 -1.98 -36.34 -10.04
C GLU A 11 -1.59 -37.83 -10.13
N GLU A 12 -1.83 -38.59 -9.05
CA GLU A 12 -1.66 -40.05 -9.08
C GLU A 12 -2.86 -40.71 -9.76
N LYS A 13 -2.64 -41.88 -10.38
CA LYS A 13 -3.70 -42.64 -11.07
C LYS A 13 -4.73 -43.14 -10.04
N GLY A 14 -5.75 -42.32 -9.80
CA GLY A 14 -6.83 -42.60 -8.84
C GLY A 14 -7.52 -41.34 -8.31
N ASP A 15 -6.86 -40.18 -8.40
CA ASP A 15 -7.40 -38.93 -7.88
C ASP A 15 -8.53 -38.38 -8.76
N LYS A 16 -9.73 -38.25 -8.18
CA LYS A 16 -10.89 -37.63 -8.84
C LYS A 16 -11.29 -36.35 -8.10
N TRP A 17 -10.97 -35.21 -8.69
CA TRP A 17 -11.36 -33.92 -8.17
C TRP A 17 -12.80 -33.59 -8.57
N HIS A 18 -13.65 -33.28 -7.59
CA HIS A 18 -15.01 -32.79 -7.85
C HIS A 18 -15.05 -31.27 -8.08
N CYS A 19 -14.14 -30.51 -7.47
CA CYS A 19 -13.99 -29.08 -7.68
C CYS A 19 -12.53 -28.64 -7.43
N LYS A 20 -12.07 -27.63 -8.18
CA LYS A 20 -10.71 -27.08 -8.10
C LYS A 20 -10.79 -25.55 -8.19
N GLU A 21 -10.84 -24.90 -7.04
CA GLU A 21 -11.08 -23.46 -6.94
C GLU A 21 -9.79 -22.63 -7.03
N ARG A 22 -8.65 -23.19 -6.62
CA ARG A 22 -7.39 -22.44 -6.52
C ARG A 22 -6.68 -22.42 -7.88
N PRO A 23 -6.54 -21.26 -8.54
CA PRO A 23 -5.81 -21.16 -9.79
C PRO A 23 -4.32 -21.44 -9.56
N ARG A 24 -3.73 -22.17 -10.50
CA ARG A 24 -2.30 -22.49 -10.57
C ARG A 24 -1.69 -21.71 -11.74
N GLY A 25 -0.41 -21.37 -11.67
CA GLY A 25 0.26 -20.59 -12.72
C GLY A 25 1.37 -19.67 -12.24
N GLY A 26 2.04 -19.05 -13.21
CA GLY A 26 3.05 -18.03 -12.98
C GLY A 26 2.43 -16.65 -12.83
N PHE A 27 3.03 -15.82 -11.98
CA PHE A 27 2.68 -14.40 -11.87
C PHE A 27 3.93 -13.54 -11.79
N SER A 28 3.82 -12.32 -12.34
CA SER A 28 4.85 -11.30 -12.29
C SER A 28 4.25 -9.98 -11.86
N ARG A 29 4.88 -9.31 -10.88
CA ARG A 29 4.51 -7.96 -10.45
C ARG A 29 5.72 -7.03 -10.54
N ARG A 30 5.45 -5.79 -10.95
CA ARG A 30 6.45 -4.72 -11.05
C ARG A 30 5.90 -3.47 -10.37
N PHE A 31 6.71 -2.89 -9.50
CA PHE A 31 6.41 -1.65 -8.78
C PHE A 31 7.49 -0.63 -9.13
N ARG A 32 7.10 0.63 -9.28
CA ARG A 32 8.06 1.74 -9.35
C ARG A 32 8.40 2.16 -7.93
N LEU A 33 9.69 2.22 -7.62
CA LEU A 33 10.16 2.72 -6.34
C LEU A 33 10.37 4.24 -6.43
N PRO A 34 10.18 4.98 -5.32
CA PRO A 34 10.49 6.39 -5.29
C PRO A 34 12.01 6.61 -5.35
N GLU A 35 12.43 7.80 -5.76
CA GLU A 35 13.86 8.16 -5.92
C GLU A 35 14.67 8.13 -4.63
N ASN A 36 13.99 8.21 -3.48
CA ASN A 36 14.62 8.15 -2.17
C ASN A 36 14.59 6.73 -1.58
N ALA A 37 14.34 5.69 -2.37
CA ALA A 37 14.47 4.32 -1.93
C ALA A 37 15.95 3.90 -1.92
N LYS A 38 16.39 3.26 -0.83
CA LYS A 38 17.71 2.67 -0.74
C LYS A 38 17.71 1.27 -1.36
N ILE A 39 18.07 1.20 -2.64
CA ILE A 39 17.96 -0.03 -3.45
C ILE A 39 18.84 -1.16 -2.88
N ASP A 40 20.02 -0.82 -2.38
CA ASP A 40 20.99 -1.80 -1.84
C ASP A 40 20.57 -2.38 -0.48
N GLU A 41 19.62 -1.74 0.22
CA GLU A 41 19.15 -2.16 1.54
C GLU A 41 17.78 -2.87 1.50
N ILE A 42 17.28 -3.23 0.31
CA ILE A 42 16.00 -3.94 0.18
C ILE A 42 16.11 -5.34 0.81
N LYS A 43 15.13 -5.68 1.65
CA LYS A 43 15.04 -6.99 2.33
C LYS A 43 13.73 -7.67 1.97
N ALA A 44 13.73 -9.00 1.91
CA ALA A 44 12.53 -9.79 1.70
C ALA A 44 12.47 -10.96 2.68
N SER A 45 11.26 -11.31 3.11
CA SER A 45 10.97 -12.47 3.97
C SER A 45 9.64 -13.10 3.59
N MET A 46 9.48 -14.39 3.83
CA MET A 46 8.25 -15.15 3.55
C MET A 46 7.77 -15.77 4.85
N HIS A 47 6.51 -15.54 5.21
CA HIS A 47 5.88 -16.14 6.38
C HIS A 47 4.44 -16.51 6.05
N ASP A 48 3.99 -17.73 6.38
CA ASP A 48 2.65 -18.25 6.10
C ASP A 48 2.14 -18.03 4.66
N GLY A 49 3.03 -18.16 3.68
CA GLY A 49 2.70 -17.95 2.27
C GLY A 49 2.56 -16.49 1.84
N VAL A 50 2.93 -15.54 2.71
CA VAL A 50 2.96 -14.11 2.43
C VAL A 50 4.40 -13.62 2.27
N LEU A 51 4.70 -13.07 1.09
CA LEU A 51 5.98 -12.42 0.80
C LEU A 51 5.93 -10.96 1.27
N VAL A 52 6.78 -10.63 2.24
CA VAL A 52 6.97 -9.26 2.74
C VAL A 52 8.27 -8.71 2.17
N VAL A 53 8.17 -7.63 1.38
CA VAL A 53 9.32 -6.90 0.82
C VAL A 53 9.42 -5.55 1.52
N THR A 54 10.54 -5.32 2.20
CA THR A 54 10.84 -4.06 2.91
C THR A 54 11.78 -3.22 2.06
N VAL A 55 11.38 -2.00 1.74
CA VAL A 55 12.16 -1.03 0.97
C VAL A 55 12.44 0.19 1.84
N PRO A 56 13.66 0.31 2.42
CA PRO A 56 14.03 1.46 3.24
C PRO A 56 14.05 2.75 2.42
N LYS A 57 13.71 3.87 3.06
CA LYS A 57 13.75 5.22 2.47
C LYS A 57 14.89 6.02 3.09
N ASP A 58 15.50 6.89 2.28
CA ASP A 58 16.42 7.91 2.75
C ASP A 58 15.68 9.02 3.50
N GLU A 59 16.04 9.19 4.77
CA GLU A 59 15.45 10.21 5.66
C GLU A 59 15.84 11.64 5.27
N LEU A 60 16.99 11.81 4.60
CA LEU A 60 17.52 13.12 4.20
C LEU A 60 16.61 13.87 3.21
N LYS A 61 15.74 13.17 2.48
CA LYS A 61 14.82 13.74 1.48
C LYS A 61 13.36 13.86 1.95
N THR A 62 13.05 13.45 3.18
CA THR A 62 11.65 13.17 3.62
C THR A 62 11.18 13.93 4.85
N LYS A 63 11.69 15.15 5.08
CA LYS A 63 10.95 16.11 5.90
C LYS A 63 10.22 17.07 4.97
N PRO A 64 8.94 16.83 4.62
CA PRO A 64 8.11 17.92 4.14
C PRO A 64 8.04 18.91 5.30
N LYS A 65 8.83 19.99 5.22
CA LYS A 65 8.58 21.18 6.05
C LYS A 65 7.21 21.64 5.59
N SER A 66 6.16 21.26 6.32
CA SER A 66 4.84 21.86 6.17
C SER A 66 5.04 23.36 6.37
N LYS A 67 5.10 24.10 5.26
CA LYS A 67 5.09 25.55 5.31
C LYS A 67 3.63 25.90 5.53
N ALA A 68 3.32 26.53 6.65
CA ALA A 68 2.04 27.21 6.80
C ALA A 68 1.96 28.24 5.66
N VAL A 69 0.95 28.11 4.82
CA VAL A 69 0.64 29.10 3.78
C VAL A 69 -0.42 30.01 4.40
N GLU A 70 -0.08 31.28 4.58
CA GLU A 70 -1.05 32.28 4.99
C GLU A 70 -2.05 32.49 3.84
N ILE A 71 -3.33 32.29 4.13
CA ILE A 71 -4.43 32.61 3.22
C ILE A 71 -4.93 33.99 3.64
N SER A 72 -4.55 35.04 2.92
CA SER A 72 -5.15 36.36 3.08
C SER A 72 -6.42 36.45 2.24
N GLY A 73 -7.58 36.45 2.91
CA GLY A 73 -8.86 36.82 2.31
C GLY A 73 -9.07 38.33 2.39
N ASP A 74 -9.50 38.93 1.28
CA ASP A 74 -10.11 40.27 1.30
C ASP A 74 -11.57 40.11 1.73
N ASP A 75 -11.79 40.01 3.05
CA ASP A 75 -13.13 39.86 3.61
C ASP A 75 -13.72 41.24 3.92
N GLY A 76 -14.39 41.79 2.92
CA GLY A 76 -15.49 42.72 3.14
C GLY A 76 -16.61 42.03 3.93
N GLU A 77 -17.00 42.68 5.03
CA GLU A 77 -18.15 42.43 5.91
C GLU A 77 -18.07 41.33 6.99
N LYS A 78 -18.29 41.82 8.22
CA LYS A 78 -18.39 41.10 9.48
C LYS A 78 -19.65 40.23 9.50
N HIS A 79 -19.51 38.92 9.69
CA HIS A 79 -20.61 38.09 10.16
C HIS A 79 -20.26 37.32 11.45
N VAL A 80 -21.22 37.40 12.36
CA VAL A 80 -21.20 37.06 13.78
C VAL A 80 -20.77 35.62 14.08
N SER A 81 -19.96 35.48 15.12
CA SER A 81 -19.55 34.22 15.74
C SER A 81 -20.73 33.30 16.03
N LYS A 82 -20.76 32.11 15.41
CA LYS A 82 -21.55 30.98 15.89
C LYS A 82 -20.62 29.81 16.16
N GLY A 83 -20.56 29.46 17.44
CA GLY A 83 -19.62 28.51 18.00
C GLY A 83 -19.95 27.05 17.67
N LEU A 84 -18.92 26.26 18.01
CA LEU A 84 -18.90 24.88 18.48
C LEU A 84 -19.56 23.82 17.59
N GLY A 85 -18.69 22.99 17.03
CA GLY A 85 -18.99 22.00 16.01
C GLY A 85 -19.94 20.88 16.45
N ARG A 86 -20.56 20.27 15.44
CA ARG A 86 -21.25 18.99 15.55
C ARG A 86 -20.59 18.03 14.57
N PHE A 87 -19.64 17.24 15.07
CA PHE A 87 -19.14 16.07 14.35
C PHE A 87 -20.26 15.02 14.36
N ILE A 88 -20.84 14.75 13.20
CA ILE A 88 -21.68 13.57 12.99
C ILE A 88 -20.74 12.44 12.59
N CYS A 89 -20.47 11.54 13.53
CA CYS A 89 -19.85 10.25 13.23
C CYS A 89 -20.94 9.34 12.65
N CYS A 90 -20.96 9.15 11.34
CA CYS A 90 -21.68 8.03 10.73
C CYS A 90 -20.83 6.78 10.92
N LYS A 91 -21.35 5.82 11.71
CA LYS A 91 -20.80 4.48 11.80
C LYS A 91 -21.25 3.70 10.56
N ALA A 92 -20.29 3.22 9.78
CA ALA A 92 -20.42 2.07 8.91
C ALA A 92 -19.33 1.07 9.33
#